data_AF-A0A971E451-F1
#
_entry.id   AF-A0A971E451-F1
#
_cell.length_a   1.000
_cell.length_b   1.000
_cell.length_c   1.000
_cell.angle_alpha   90.00
_cell.angle_beta   90.00
_cell.angle_gamma   90.00
#
_symmetry.space_group_name_H-M   'P 1'
#
loop_
_entity.id
_entity.type
_entity.pdbx_description
1 polymer ?
#
loop_
_entity_poly.entity_id
_entity_poly.type
_entity_poly.pdbx_seq_one_letter_code
_entity_poly.pdbx_strand_id
1 'polypeptide(L)' 'MSTEPLHYVSQVDKRCGLAAFVDVETTGLSTRSDEVVELAIALFAFDRDTGEIKGIVDEYSGLRDPGRPIPGSATGVHG' A
#
# COMPACT_ATOMS: atom_id res chain seq x y z
N MET A 1 21.83 -9.56 -5.11
CA MET A 1 20.69 -10.51 -5.15
C MET A 1 19.81 -10.07 -6.30
N SER A 2 19.74 -10.88 -7.35
CA SER A 2 19.02 -10.56 -8.58
C SER A 2 17.52 -10.61 -8.30
N THR A 3 16.83 -9.48 -8.43
CA THR A 3 15.36 -9.46 -8.54
C THR A 3 15.05 -9.56 -10.02
N GLU A 4 15.02 -10.78 -10.55
CA GLU A 4 14.38 -11.03 -11.84
C GLU A 4 12.91 -10.58 -11.70
N PRO A 5 12.37 -9.76 -12.62
CA PRO A 5 10.95 -9.45 -12.59
C PRO A 5 10.21 -10.77 -12.78
N LEU A 6 9.38 -11.12 -11.79
CA LEU A 6 8.57 -12.32 -11.84
C LEU A 6 7.85 -12.38 -13.20
N HIS A 7 8.05 -13.52 -13.88
CA HIS A 7 7.37 -14.01 -15.08
C HIS A 7 5.83 -14.14 -14.91
N TYR A 8 5.17 -13.22 -14.19
CA TYR A 8 3.79 -13.38 -13.73
C TYR A 8 2.77 -12.68 -14.64
N VAL A 9 3.17 -11.65 -15.40
CA VAL A 9 2.21 -10.81 -16.15
C VAL A 9 1.82 -11.40 -17.51
N SER A 10 2.40 -12.52 -17.95
CA SER A 10 2.00 -13.14 -19.23
C SER A 10 0.71 -13.97 -19.15
N GLN A 11 0.14 -14.18 -17.97
CA GLN A 11 -1.10 -14.94 -17.79
C GLN A 11 -2.06 -14.34 -16.76
N VAL A 12 -1.92 -13.05 -16.44
CA VAL A 12 -3.07 -12.33 -15.89
C VAL A 12 -4.10 -12.34 -17.02
N ASP A 13 -5.08 -13.24 -16.88
CA ASP A 13 -6.23 -13.38 -17.77
C ASP A 13 -6.65 -11.97 -18.23
N LYS A 14 -6.92 -11.76 -19.53
CA LYS A 14 -7.33 -10.44 -20.02
C LYS A 14 -8.56 -9.88 -19.27
N ARG A 15 -9.29 -10.73 -18.57
CA ARG A 15 -10.42 -10.40 -17.69
C ARG A 15 -10.00 -9.89 -16.30
N CYS A 16 -8.75 -10.04 -15.90
CA CYS A 16 -8.26 -9.55 -14.62
C CYS A 16 -7.87 -8.06 -14.68
N GLY A 17 -8.18 -7.34 -13.61
CA GLY A 17 -7.73 -5.99 -13.32
C GLY A 17 -6.69 -5.99 -12.22
N LEU A 18 -6.00 -4.86 -12.06
CA LEU A 18 -5.13 -4.59 -10.92
C LEU A 18 -5.77 -3.51 -10.06
N ALA A 19 -5.70 -3.69 -8.74
CA ALA A 19 -6.10 -2.72 -7.75
C ALA A 19 -5.09 -2.72 -6.61
N ALA A 20 -5.02 -1.63 -5.85
CA ALA A 20 -4.13 -1.51 -4.70
C ALA A 20 -4.96 -1.24 -3.44
N PHE A 21 -4.70 -2.01 -2.39
CA PHE A 21 -5.07 -1.63 -1.04
C PHE A 21 -3.97 -0.73 -0.50
N VAL A 22 -4.34 0.44 0.01
CA VAL A 22 -3.40 1.45 0.50
C VAL A 22 -3.79 1.82 1.92
N ASP A 23 -2.81 1.75 2.81
CA ASP A 23 -2.90 2.20 4.19
C ASP A 23 -1.81 3.24 4.47
N VAL A 24 -2.15 4.26 5.24
CA VAL A 24 -1.23 5.36 5.58
C VAL A 24 -1.37 5.73 7.04
N GLU A 25 -0.24 5.84 7.71
CA GLU A 25 -0.18 6.43 9.04
C GLU A 25 0.36 7.84 8.96
N THR A 26 -0.16 8.72 9.80
CA THR A 26 0.14 10.15 9.74
C THR A 26 0.37 10.72 11.14
N THR A 27 0.97 11.90 11.19
CA THR A 27 1.12 12.66 12.44
C THR A 27 -0.19 13.23 12.99
N GLY A 28 -1.30 13.14 12.26
CA GLY A 28 -2.61 13.72 12.60
C GLY A 28 -3.56 13.76 11.40
N LEU A 29 -4.75 14.35 11.55
CA LEU A 29 -5.84 14.25 10.57
C LEU A 29 -5.93 15.41 9.55
N SER A 30 -5.04 16.40 9.62
CA SER A 30 -5.08 17.59 8.76
C SER A 30 -4.31 17.38 7.46
N THR A 31 -5.02 17.33 6.33
CA THR A 31 -4.41 17.23 4.99
C THR A 31 -3.51 18.42 4.61
N ARG A 32 -3.56 19.54 5.35
CA ARG A 32 -2.74 20.73 5.09
C ARG A 32 -1.43 20.75 5.86
N SER A 33 -1.34 20.01 6.96
CA SER A 33 -0.26 20.19 7.95
C SER A 33 0.27 18.90 8.53
N ASP A 34 -0.44 17.77 8.42
CA ASP A 34 0.02 16.48 8.90
C ASP A 34 0.79 15.73 7.82
N GLU A 35 1.82 15.02 8.28
CA GLU A 35 2.77 14.30 7.44
C GLU A 35 2.53 12.80 7.55
N VAL A 36 2.72 12.09 6.44
CA VAL A 36 2.79 10.62 6.41
C VAL A 36 4.03 10.13 7.16
N VAL A 37 3.86 9.12 8.00
CA VAL A 37 4.94 8.44 8.73
C VAL A 37 5.14 7.00 8.24
N GLU A 38 4.08 6.38 7.72
CA GLU A 38 4.11 5.04 7.12
C GLU A 38 3.23 4.98 5.88
N LEU A 39 3.67 4.20 4.89
CA LEU A 39 2.88 3.86 3.71
C LEU A 39 2.97 2.36 3.47
N ALA A 40 1.82 1.69 3.45
CA ALA A 40 1.68 0.29 3.08
C ALA A 40 0.78 0.13 1.86
N ILE A 41 1.22 -0.69 0.89
CA ILE A 41 0.53 -0.93 -0.37
C ILE A 41 0.55 -2.43 -0.66
N ALA A 42 -0.62 -3.02 -0.90
CA ALA A 42 -0.74 -4.35 -1.49
C ALA A 42 -1.41 -4.23 -2.86
N LEU A 43 -0.63 -4.46 -3.92
CA LEU A 43 -1.14 -4.54 -5.29
C LEU A 43 -1.69 -5.94 -5.50
N PHE A 44 -2.96 -6.07 -5.89
CA PHE A 44 -3.60 -7.37 -6.13
C PHE A 44 -4.30 -7.41 -7.48
N ALA A 45 -4.38 -8.62 -8.04
CA ALA A 45 -5.18 -8.90 -9.21
C ALA A 45 -6.59 -9.34 -8.81
N PHE A 46 -7.60 -8.95 -9.56
CA PHE A 46 -8.99 -9.37 -9.36
C PHE A 46 -9.69 -9.62 -10.69
N ASP A 47 -10.66 -10.52 -10.72
CA ASP A 47 -11.53 -10.73 -11.88
C ASP A 47 -12.47 -9.53 -12.07
N ARG A 48 -12.48 -8.90 -13.24
CA ARG A 48 -13.27 -7.68 -13.48
C ARG A 48 -14.78 -7.94 -13.52
N ASP A 49 -15.21 -9.15 -13.85
CA ASP A 49 -16.62 -9.49 -13.98
C ASP A 49 -17.20 -9.93 -12.64
N THR A 50 -16.44 -10.72 -11.86
CA THR A 50 -16.92 -11.28 -10.58
C THR A 50 -16.45 -10.52 -9.34
N GLY A 51 -15.39 -9.72 -9.44
CA GLY A 51 -14.75 -9.06 -8.30
C GLY A 51 -13.88 -9.98 -7.44
N GLU A 52 -13.73 -11.26 -7.81
CA GLU A 52 -12.92 -12.21 -7.05
C GLU A 52 -11.44 -11.80 -7.03
N ILE A 53 -10.86 -11.64 -5.84
CA ILE A 53 -9.43 -11.39 -5.67
C ILE A 53 -8.66 -12.66 -6.03
N LYS A 54 -7.76 -12.56 -7.01
CA LYS A 54 -6.95 -13.68 -7.50
C LYS A 54 -5.63 -13.84 -6.74
N GLY A 55 -5.14 -12.77 -6.13
CA GLY A 55 -3.93 -12.80 -5.32
C GLY A 55 -3.15 -11.48 -5.36
N ILE A 56 -2.14 -11.40 -4.49
CA ILE A 56 -1.21 -10.28 -4.42
C ILE A 56 -0.17 -10.41 -5.54
N VAL A 57 0.09 -9.30 -6.21
CA VAL A 57 1.05 -9.14 -7.31
C VAL A 57 2.36 -8.54 -6.80
N ASP A 58 2.26 -7.54 -5.92
CA ASP A 58 3.41 -6.88 -5.31
C ASP A 58 3.00 -6.21 -3.99
N GLU A 59 3.97 -6.00 -3.10
CA GLU A 59 3.77 -5.37 -1.81
C GLU A 59 4.87 -4.35 -1.52
N TYR A 60 4.48 -3.24 -0.91
CA TYR A 60 5.40 -2.23 -0.41
C TYR A 60 5.00 -1.83 0.99
N SER A 61 5.97 -1.76 1.91
CA SER A 61 5.84 -1.08 3.18
C SER A 61 7.08 -0.24 3.44
N GLY A 62 6.87 0.97 3.96
CA GLY A 62 7.97 1.87 4.23
C GLY A 62 7.63 2.95 5.23
N LEU A 63 8.62 3.24 6.09
CA LEU A 63 8.57 4.33 7.05
C LEU A 63 9.24 5.57 6.47
N ARG A 64 8.74 6.74 6.87
CA ARG A 64 9.29 8.05 6.50
C ARG A 64 9.41 8.91 7.74
N ASP A 65 10.57 9.52 7.96
CA ASP A 65 10.73 10.55 8.99
C ASP A 65 9.93 11.81 8.58
N PRO A 66 8.93 12.25 9.35
CA PRO A 66 8.14 13.44 9.05
C PRO A 66 8.92 14.76 9.27
N GLY A 67 10.16 14.71 9.74
CA GLY A 67 10.99 15.90 10.00
C GLY A 67 10.51 16.74 11.18
N ARG A 68 9.61 16.18 12.00
CA ARG A 68 9.01 16.83 13.17
C ARG A 68 8.58 15.80 14.21
N PRO A 69 8.41 16.19 15.48
CA PRO A 69 7.85 15.29 16.48
C PRO A 69 6.45 14.81 16.12
N ILE A 70 6.21 13.50 16.30
CA ILE A 70 4.88 12.91 16.18
C ILE A 70 4.08 13.29 17.45
N PRO A 71 2.92 13.95 17.32
CA PRO A 71 2.08 14.27 18.48
C PRO A 71 1.63 13.01 19.22
N GLY A 72 1.56 13.05 20.55
CA GLY A 72 1.17 11.88 21.36
C GLY A 72 -0.24 11.34 21.06
N SER A 73 -1.13 12.17 20.51
CA SER A 73 -2.45 11.74 20.03
C SER A 73 -2.37 10.77 18.84
N ALA A 74 -1.30 10.85 18.03
CA ALA A 74 -1.05 9.91 16.95
C ALA A 74 -0.28 8.68 17.47
N THR A 75 0.73 8.84 18.32
CA THR A 75 1.49 7.69 18.87
C THR A 75 0.63 6.72 19.69
N GLY A 76 -0.51 7.17 20.25
CA GLY A 76 -1.39 6.33 21.07
C GLY A 76 -2.34 5.40 20.30
N VAL A 77 -2.40 5.48 18.97
CA VAL A 77 -3.40 4.77 18.16
C VAL A 77 -2.77 3.73 17.21
N HIS A 78 -1.47 3.87 16.91
CA HIS A 78 -0.75 3.07 15.90
C HIS A 78 0.65 2.75 16.44
N GLY A 79 1.21 1.58 16.10
CA GLY A 79 2.49 1.08 16.60
C GLY A 79 3.22 0.18 15.61
#